data_AF-A0A544TB94-F1
#
_entry.id   AF-A0A544TB94-F1
#
_cell.length_a   1.000
_cell.length_b   1.000
_cell.length_c   1.000
_cell.angle_alpha   90.00
_cell.angle_beta   90.00
_cell.angle_gamma   90.00
#
_symmetry.space_group_name_H-M   'P 1'
#
loop_
_entity.id
_entity.type
_entity.pdbx_description
1 polymer ?
#
loop_
_entity_poly.entity_id
_entity_poly.type
_entity_poly.pdbx_seq_one_letter_code
_entity_poly.pdbx_strand_id
1 'polypeptide(L)' 'MRKLNDSKEYCPYCGADLQGDPIPIEMQHHYGNATHFSRKIGISSMEQDRVIRWQCPDCGKEWERE' A
#
# COMPACT_ATOMS: atom_id res chain seq x y z
N MET A 1 20.77 -3.55 13.69
CA MET A 1 20.12 -2.92 12.51
C MET A 1 18.69 -3.41 12.47
N ARG A 2 17.68 -2.52 12.55
CA ARG A 2 16.27 -2.91 12.33
C ARG A 2 16.15 -3.38 10.88
N LYS A 3 15.68 -4.61 10.65
CA LYS A 3 15.39 -5.10 9.30
C LYS A 3 14.30 -4.21 8.72
N LEU A 4 14.59 -3.55 7.61
CA LEU A 4 13.57 -2.88 6.81
C LEU A 4 12.68 -3.98 6.22
N ASN A 5 11.36 -3.83 6.36
CA ASN A 5 10.43 -4.79 5.79
C ASN A 5 10.23 -4.43 4.32
N ASP A 6 10.55 -5.37 3.45
CA ASP A 6 10.16 -5.28 2.05
C ASP A 6 8.64 -5.53 1.99
N SER A 7 7.86 -4.45 1.98
CA SER A 7 6.40 -4.49 1.92
C SER A 7 5.89 -4.84 0.51
N LYS A 8 6.51 -5.85 -0.13
CA LYS A 8 6.04 -6.36 -1.42
C LYS A 8 4.65 -6.92 -1.26
N GLU A 9 3.76 -6.39 -2.07
CA GLU A 9 2.36 -6.77 -2.12
C GLU A 9 1.95 -6.85 -3.58
N TYR A 10 1.13 -7.85 -3.90
CA TYR A 10 0.65 -8.06 -5.25
C TYR A 10 -0.87 -7.95 -5.27
N CYS A 11 -1.42 -7.52 -6.39
CA CYS A 11 -2.86 -7.52 -6.57
C CYS A 11 -3.38 -8.97 -6.53
N PRO A 12 -4.37 -9.30 -5.67
CA PRO A 12 -4.89 -10.66 -5.56
C PRO A 12 -5.67 -11.11 -6.81
N TYR A 13 -6.01 -10.19 -7.72
CA TYR A 13 -6.80 -10.48 -8.91
C TYR A 13 -5.97 -10.58 -10.19
N CYS A 14 -4.95 -9.73 -10.36
CA CYS A 14 -4.15 -9.71 -11.59
C CYS A 14 -2.65 -9.99 -11.36
N GLY A 15 -2.21 -10.12 -10.10
CA GLY A 15 -0.80 -10.35 -9.76
C GLY A 15 0.12 -9.15 -9.99
N ALA A 16 -0.42 -7.98 -10.32
CA ALA A 16 0.38 -6.75 -10.50
C ALA A 16 1.14 -6.42 -9.21
N ASP A 17 2.41 -6.03 -9.35
CA ASP A 17 3.23 -5.55 -8.23
C ASP A 17 2.69 -4.19 -7.77
N LEU A 18 2.26 -4.14 -6.52
CA LEU A 18 1.72 -2.95 -5.87
C LEU A 18 2.80 -2.21 -5.08
N GLN A 19 4.07 -2.61 -5.18
CA GLN A 19 5.19 -1.84 -4.68
C GLN A 19 5.37 -0.56 -5.51
N GLY A 20 5.41 0.58 -4.82
CA GLY A 20 5.62 1.90 -5.39
C GLY A 20 7.08 2.34 -5.32
N ASP A 21 7.27 3.65 -5.44
CA ASP A 21 8.61 4.24 -5.40
C ASP A 21 9.30 4.05 -4.04
N PRO A 22 10.64 4.03 -4.01
CA PRO A 22 11.40 3.97 -2.78
C PRO A 22 11.13 5.18 -1.89
N ILE A 23 10.95 4.92 -0.59
CA ILE A 23 10.79 5.96 0.42
C ILE A 23 12.20 6.51 0.74
N PRO A 24 12.42 7.85 0.70
CA PRO A 24 13.67 8.45 1.11
C PRO A 24 14.09 7.96 2.49
N ILE A 25 15.37 7.58 2.67
CA ILE A 25 15.88 6.91 3.89
C ILE A 25 15.51 7.68 5.15
N GLU A 26 15.65 9.00 5.11
CA GLU A 26 15.29 9.92 6.19
C GLU A 26 13.81 9.89 6.56
N MET A 27 12.91 9.54 5.64
CA MET A 27 11.47 9.48 5.86
C MET A 27 10.96 8.08 6.24
N GLN A 28 11.75 7.01 6.01
CA GLN A 28 11.30 5.63 6.23
C GLN A 28 10.75 5.37 7.64
N HIS A 29 11.29 6.07 8.64
CA HIS A 29 10.83 5.94 10.02
C HIS A 29 9.39 6.44 10.23
N HIS A 30 8.90 7.37 9.42
CA HIS A 30 7.50 7.81 9.41
C HIS A 30 6.56 6.77 8.78
N TYR A 31 7.09 5.85 7.98
CA TYR A 31 6.33 4.83 7.26
C TYR A 31 6.58 3.42 7.81
N GLY A 32 6.73 3.29 9.13
CA GLY A 32 6.89 1.98 9.77
C GLY A 32 8.20 1.27 9.43
N ASN A 33 9.23 1.99 8.96
CA ASN A 33 10.48 1.45 8.42
C ASN A 33 10.28 0.62 7.14
N ALA A 34 9.29 0.97 6.32
CA ALA A 34 9.12 0.44 4.98
C ALA A 34 10.17 1.03 4.02
N THR A 35 10.54 0.24 3.00
CA THR A 35 11.50 0.67 1.97
C THR A 35 10.84 1.39 0.79
N HIS A 36 9.57 1.06 0.51
CA HIS A 36 8.83 1.55 -0.65
C HIS A 36 7.41 1.95 -0.25
N PHE A 37 6.82 2.87 -1.00
CA PHE A 37 5.40 3.19 -0.91
C PHE A 37 4.55 2.05 -1.46
N SER A 38 3.24 2.07 -1.19
CA SER A 38 2.28 1.17 -1.83
C SER A 38 1.54 1.92 -2.94
N ARG A 39 1.30 1.25 -4.06
CA ARG A 39 0.49 1.74 -5.19
C ARG A 39 -1.00 1.47 -5.01
N LYS A 40 -1.43 0.86 -3.90
CA LYS A 40 -2.85 0.64 -3.61
C LYS A 40 -3.60 1.97 -3.52
N ILE A 41 -4.75 2.04 -4.19
CA ILE A 41 -5.66 3.17 -4.06
C ILE A 41 -6.58 2.87 -2.87
N GLY A 42 -6.58 3.76 -1.87
CA GLY A 42 -7.47 3.66 -0.72
C GLY A 42 -8.81 4.31 -1.00
N ILE A 43 -9.90 3.54 -0.94
CA ILE A 43 -11.26 4.06 -1.02
C ILE A 43 -11.70 4.42 0.39
N SER A 44 -11.81 5.72 0.68
CA SER A 44 -12.21 6.23 1.99
C SER A 44 -13.71 6.46 2.11
N SER A 45 -14.23 6.24 3.31
CA SER A 45 -15.58 6.66 3.71
C SER A 45 -15.44 7.87 4.64
N MET A 46 -16.14 8.96 4.32
CA MET A 46 -16.23 10.13 5.21
C MET A 46 -17.03 9.80 6.48
N GLU A 47 -18.04 8.93 6.40
CA GLU A 47 -18.84 8.55 7.56
C GLU A 47 -18.04 7.73 8.59
N GLN A 48 -17.13 6.88 8.12
CA GLN A 48 -16.27 6.06 8.98
C GLN A 48 -14.89 6.70 9.24
N ASP A 49 -14.62 7.86 8.65
CA ASP A 49 -13.32 8.57 8.67
C ASP A 49 -12.11 7.66 8.41
N ARG A 50 -12.25 6.74 7.44
CA ARG A 50 -11.20 5.74 7.17
C ARG A 50 -11.29 5.16 5.78
N VAL A 51 -10.18 4.58 5.32
CA VAL A 51 -10.15 3.67 4.17
C VAL A 51 -11.00 2.44 4.51
N ILE A 52 -11.94 2.08 3.62
CA ILE A 52 -12.84 0.92 3.77
C ILE A 52 -12.53 -0.19 2.76
N ARG A 53 -11.90 0.15 1.63
CA ARG A 53 -11.50 -0.79 0.59
C ARG A 53 -10.19 -0.36 -0.05
N TRP A 54 -9.53 -1.32 -0.68
CA TRP A 54 -8.38 -1.11 -1.54
C TRP A 54 -8.76 -1.36 -2.99
N GLN A 55 -8.14 -0.63 -3.91
CA GLN A 55 -8.30 -0.82 -5.34
C GLN A 55 -6.92 -0.98 -6.01
N CYS A 56 -6.83 -1.90 -6.98
CA CYS A 56 -5.65 -2.07 -7.80
C CYS A 56 -5.64 -1.01 -8.91
N PRO A 57 -4.53 -0.25 -9.07
CA PRO A 57 -4.43 0.76 -10.13
C PRO A 57 -4.35 0.15 -11.54
N ASP A 58 -3.89 -1.09 -11.67
CA ASP A 58 -3.65 -1.73 -12.97
C ASP A 58 -4.89 -2.47 -13.52
N CYS A 59 -5.68 -3.14 -12.67
CA CYS A 59 -6.88 -3.89 -13.12
C CYS A 59 -8.22 -3.33 -12.61
N GLY A 60 -8.19 -2.33 -11.73
CA GLY A 60 -9.39 -1.66 -11.19
C GLY A 60 -10.23 -2.50 -10.23
N LYS A 61 -9.81 -3.72 -9.89
CA LYS A 61 -10.53 -4.55 -8.91
C LYS A 61 -10.37 -3.99 -7.50
N GLU A 62 -11.43 -4.12 -6.71
CA GLU A 62 -11.52 -3.66 -5.33
C GLU A 62 -11.61 -4.85 -4.37
N TRP A 63 -11.03 -4.71 -3.17
CA TRP A 63 -11.17 -5.67 -2.08
C TRP A 63 -11.34 -4.95 -0.74
N GLU A 64 -11.96 -5.63 0.22
CA GLU A 64 -12.19 -5.08 1.54
C GLU A 64 -10.86 -4.85 2.28
N ARG A 65 -10.85 -3.81 3.11
CA ARG A 65 -9.76 -3.57 4.05
C ARG A 65 -9.95 -4.48 5.26
N GLU A 66 -8.98 -5.34 5.54
CA GLU A 66 -8.87 -6.11 6.80
C GLU A 66 -8.76 -5.22 8.04
#